data_AF-A0A1J5LCL7-F1
#
_entry.id   AF-A0A1J5LCL7-F1
#
_cell.length_a   1.000
_cell.length_b   1.000
_cell.length_c   1.000
_cell.angle_alpha   90.00
_cell.angle_beta   90.00
_cell.angle_gamma   90.00
#
_symmetry.space_group_name_H-M   'P 1'
#
loop_
_entity.id
_entity.type
_entity.pdbx_description
1 polymer ?
#
loop_
_entity_poly.entity_id
_entity_poly.type
_entity_poly.pdbx_seq_one_letter_code
_entity_poly.pdbx_strand_id
1 'polypeptide(L)'
;MKGAIVYITLAFASISYGQEPTYIFEDTVNSDNLLKLSSYNTYSSNRFNNDLIDKFLFGGEITTEIKDKASSKLGKLNAIGGEFEQRIDSYTPSINMFNKERYGLKLSFSDNHYFSANFSTDLFNTAMYGNSPYIGETQDFTFSHAQYLHYQKFSVGFYDESNLSSIQLSYVAGSKGLEFGLSESSLLSRSTLDTIDVDLTGAGFMTDTLGP
;
A
#
# COMPACT_ATOMS: atom_id res chain seq x y z
N MET A 1 -1.55 2.92 46.79
CA MET A 1 -1.62 3.73 45.55
C MET A 1 -1.36 2.82 44.37
N LYS A 2 -2.42 2.37 43.70
CA LYS A 2 -2.35 1.55 42.48
C LYS A 2 -3.00 2.40 41.38
N GLY A 3 -2.17 3.07 40.58
CA GLY A 3 -2.60 3.86 39.44
C GLY A 3 -2.51 3.01 38.19
N ALA A 4 -3.63 2.86 37.48
CA ALA A 4 -3.81 1.96 36.35
C ALA A 4 -2.90 2.32 35.17
N ILE A 5 -2.20 1.30 34.65
CA ILE A 5 -1.56 1.34 33.32
C ILE A 5 -2.67 1.02 32.32
N VAL A 6 -3.09 2.01 31.55
CA VAL A 6 -4.01 1.83 30.42
C VAL A 6 -3.18 1.43 29.21
N TYR A 7 -3.30 0.16 28.81
CA TYR A 7 -2.82 -0.29 27.50
C TYR A 7 -3.83 0.19 26.45
N ILE A 8 -3.49 1.20 25.67
CA ILE A 8 -4.22 1.54 24.45
C ILE A 8 -3.71 0.57 23.37
N THR A 9 -4.40 -0.55 23.21
CA THR A 9 -4.20 -1.46 22.09
C THR A 9 -4.96 -0.88 20.90
N LEU A 10 -4.25 -0.21 19.97
CA LEU A 10 -4.82 0.14 18.66
C LEU A 10 -5.02 -1.16 17.87
N ALA A 11 -6.21 -1.73 17.96
CA ALA A 11 -6.63 -2.80 17.08
C ALA A 11 -6.96 -2.18 15.71
N PHE A 12 -6.04 -2.35 14.74
CA PHE A 12 -6.32 -2.12 13.33
C PHE A 12 -7.30 -3.19 12.82
N ALA A 13 -8.58 -2.97 13.07
CA ALA A 13 -9.65 -3.66 12.36
C ALA A 13 -9.98 -2.81 11.12
N SER A 14 -9.38 -3.14 9.99
CA SER A 14 -9.70 -2.56 8.68
C SER A 14 -11.08 -3.04 8.22
N ILE A 15 -12.13 -2.40 8.73
CA ILE A 15 -13.45 -2.45 8.11
C ILE A 15 -13.45 -1.39 7.00
N SER A 16 -12.98 -1.76 5.81
CA SER A 16 -13.04 -0.89 4.63
C SER A 16 -14.44 -0.94 4.02
N TYR A 17 -15.26 0.07 4.32
CA TYR A 17 -16.40 0.41 3.48
C TYR A 17 -16.00 1.58 2.59
N GLY A 18 -15.85 1.32 1.29
CA GLY A 18 -15.66 2.37 0.29
C GLY A 18 -16.98 3.06 0.01
N GLN A 19 -17.24 4.17 0.69
CA GLN A 19 -18.08 5.25 0.18
C GLN A 19 -17.20 6.50 0.21
N GLU A 20 -17.03 7.14 -0.94
CA GLU A 20 -16.45 8.47 -1.07
C GLU A 20 -17.58 9.49 -0.87
N PRO A 21 -17.81 10.03 0.34
CA PRO A 21 -18.35 11.36 0.43
C PRO A 21 -17.15 12.29 0.36
N THR A 22 -16.68 12.59 -0.85
CA THR A 22 -15.92 13.83 -1.04
C THR A 22 -16.87 14.97 -0.67
N TYR A 23 -16.89 15.36 0.61
CA TYR A 23 -17.54 16.56 1.06
C TYR A 23 -16.74 17.72 0.50
N ILE A 24 -17.17 18.24 -0.65
CA ILE A 24 -16.55 19.38 -1.33
C ILE A 24 -16.63 20.64 -0.45
N PHE A 25 -17.59 20.67 0.49
CA PHE A 25 -17.74 21.68 1.51
C PHE A 25 -18.20 21.01 2.81
N GLU A 26 -17.38 21.08 3.86
CA GLU A 26 -17.87 20.89 5.22
C GLU A 26 -18.40 22.24 5.70
N ASP A 27 -19.72 22.39 5.68
CA ASP A 27 -20.41 23.59 6.17
C ASP A 27 -20.55 23.50 7.69
N THR A 28 -19.46 23.74 8.40
CA THR A 28 -19.50 23.99 9.85
C THR A 28 -18.38 24.96 10.18
N VAL A 29 -18.75 26.20 10.50
CA VAL A 29 -17.86 27.12 11.22
C VAL A 29 -17.56 26.46 12.55
N ASN A 30 -16.42 25.77 12.64
CA ASN A 30 -16.03 25.08 13.85
C ASN A 30 -15.22 26.05 14.70
N SER A 31 -15.85 26.56 15.76
CA SER A 31 -15.20 27.45 16.73
C SER A 31 -14.29 26.72 17.71
N ASP A 32 -14.30 25.38 17.71
CA ASP A 32 -13.56 24.52 18.62
C ASP A 32 -12.49 23.70 17.89
N ASN A 33 -11.61 23.05 18.66
CA ASN A 33 -10.61 22.13 18.13
C ASN A 33 -11.28 20.94 17.43
N LEU A 34 -10.82 20.63 16.22
CA LEU A 34 -11.29 19.49 15.43
C LEU A 34 -10.15 18.52 15.16
N LEU A 35 -10.36 17.26 15.51
CA LEU A 35 -9.47 16.16 15.17
C LEU A 35 -10.16 15.30 14.10
N LYS A 36 -9.50 15.07 12.97
CA LYS A 36 -9.96 14.15 11.92
C LYS A 36 -9.02 12.97 11.82
N LEU A 37 -9.58 11.77 11.81
CA LEU A 37 -8.89 10.55 11.45
C LEU A 37 -9.41 10.09 10.09
N SER A 38 -8.52 9.86 9.15
CA SER A 38 -8.86 9.40 7.80
C SER A 38 -7.96 8.27 7.37
N SER A 39 -8.50 7.39 6.54
CA SER A 39 -7.75 6.31 5.90
C SER A 39 -8.13 6.26 4.43
N TYR A 40 -7.13 6.33 3.56
CA TYR A 40 -7.29 6.31 2.11
C TYR A 40 -6.51 5.12 1.54
N ASN A 41 -7.25 4.12 1.06
CA ASN A 41 -6.67 2.84 0.67
C ASN A 41 -7.18 2.47 -0.71
N THR A 42 -6.26 2.35 -1.66
CA THR A 42 -6.58 2.00 -3.04
C THR A 42 -5.63 0.91 -3.53
N TYR A 43 -6.15 0.01 -4.35
CA TYR A 43 -5.34 -0.95 -5.08
C TYR A 43 -5.88 -1.10 -6.50
N SER A 44 -5.02 -1.51 -7.41
CA SER A 44 -5.38 -1.74 -8.80
C SER A 44 -4.51 -2.83 -9.39
N SER A 45 -5.09 -3.63 -10.28
CA SER A 45 -4.37 -4.57 -11.12
C SER A 45 -4.92 -4.50 -12.53
N ASN A 46 -4.06 -4.70 -13.53
CA ASN A 46 -4.50 -4.79 -14.91
C ASN A 46 -5.13 -6.15 -15.25
N ARG A 47 -4.83 -7.22 -14.48
CA ARG A 47 -5.27 -8.60 -14.78
C ARG A 47 -6.00 -9.31 -13.64
N PHE A 48 -5.64 -9.07 -12.39
CA PHE A 48 -6.23 -9.78 -11.26
C PHE A 48 -7.67 -9.34 -11.00
N ASN A 49 -8.50 -10.30 -10.58
CA ASN A 49 -9.82 -10.06 -10.04
C ASN A 49 -9.76 -9.75 -8.55
N ASN A 50 -10.79 -9.07 -8.04
CA ASN A 50 -10.92 -8.78 -6.62
C ASN A 50 -10.93 -10.07 -5.78
N ASP A 51 -11.53 -11.16 -6.28
CA ASP A 51 -11.57 -12.42 -5.52
C ASP A 51 -10.18 -12.93 -5.11
N LEU A 52 -9.14 -12.76 -5.94
CA LEU A 52 -7.78 -13.15 -5.59
C LEU A 52 -7.15 -12.16 -4.60
N ILE A 53 -7.28 -10.85 -4.88
CA ILE A 53 -6.65 -9.80 -4.07
C ILE A 53 -7.25 -9.72 -2.68
N ASP A 54 -8.56 -9.90 -2.56
CA ASP A 54 -9.25 -9.91 -1.28
C ASP A 54 -8.74 -11.05 -0.37
N LYS A 55 -8.32 -12.20 -0.92
CA LYS A 55 -7.71 -13.28 -0.12
C LYS A 55 -6.32 -12.91 0.38
N PHE A 56 -5.53 -12.18 -0.42
CA PHE A 56 -4.22 -11.69 0.02
C PHE A 56 -4.34 -10.59 1.09
N LEU A 57 -5.34 -9.71 0.98
CA LEU A 57 -5.52 -8.57 1.89
C LEU A 57 -6.26 -8.94 3.18
N PHE A 58 -7.31 -9.75 3.08
CA PHE A 58 -8.21 -10.05 4.21
C PHE A 58 -8.11 -11.50 4.70
N GLY A 59 -7.30 -12.33 4.04
CA GLY A 59 -7.15 -13.74 4.35
C GLY A 59 -8.26 -14.64 3.79
N GLY A 60 -8.13 -15.93 4.05
CA GLY A 60 -9.01 -16.98 3.53
C GLY A 60 -8.32 -17.90 2.53
N GLU A 61 -9.06 -18.86 2.02
CA GLU A 61 -8.53 -19.86 1.08
C GLU A 61 -8.51 -19.32 -0.36
N ILE A 62 -7.36 -19.48 -1.03
CA ILE A 62 -7.22 -19.27 -2.48
C ILE A 62 -7.51 -20.62 -3.16
N THR A 63 -8.77 -20.82 -3.53
CA THR A 63 -9.22 -22.08 -4.16
C THR A 63 -8.69 -22.20 -5.59
N THR A 64 -8.71 -23.42 -6.15
CA THR A 64 -8.28 -23.67 -7.54
C THR A 64 -9.06 -22.81 -8.54
N GLU A 65 -10.36 -22.59 -8.32
CA GLU A 65 -11.18 -21.75 -9.20
C GLU A 65 -10.70 -20.28 -9.20
N ILE A 66 -10.27 -19.76 -8.05
CA ILE A 66 -9.72 -18.40 -7.93
C ILE A 66 -8.40 -18.32 -8.69
N LYS A 67 -7.51 -19.32 -8.52
CA LYS A 67 -6.22 -19.38 -9.22
C LYS A 67 -6.42 -19.47 -10.73
N ASP A 68 -7.32 -20.33 -11.20
CA ASP A 68 -7.57 -20.58 -12.62
C ASP A 68 -8.17 -19.33 -13.30
N LYS A 69 -9.08 -18.65 -12.61
CA LYS A 69 -9.66 -17.38 -13.07
C LYS A 69 -8.62 -16.26 -13.13
N ALA A 70 -7.67 -16.22 -12.22
CA ALA A 70 -6.56 -15.28 -12.26
C ALA A 70 -5.59 -15.62 -13.40
N SER A 71 -5.12 -16.86 -13.46
CA SER A 71 -4.15 -17.35 -14.46
C SER A 71 -4.64 -17.17 -15.90
N SER A 72 -5.91 -17.51 -16.17
CA SER A 72 -6.53 -17.36 -17.50
C SER A 72 -6.60 -15.92 -18.03
N LYS A 73 -6.43 -14.92 -17.17
CA LYS A 73 -6.43 -13.50 -17.55
C LYS A 73 -5.03 -12.93 -17.70
N LEU A 74 -3.99 -13.63 -17.25
CA LEU A 74 -2.62 -13.14 -17.30
C LEU A 74 -2.16 -12.99 -18.75
N GLY A 75 -1.40 -11.93 -18.98
CA GLY A 75 -0.75 -11.65 -20.25
C GLY A 75 0.75 -11.57 -20.09
N LYS A 76 1.45 -11.09 -21.12
CA LYS A 76 2.91 -10.94 -21.09
C LYS A 76 3.40 -9.92 -20.04
N LEU A 77 2.55 -8.96 -19.68
CA LEU A 77 2.86 -7.92 -18.70
C LEU A 77 1.69 -7.80 -17.71
N ASN A 78 1.93 -8.25 -16.49
CA ASN A 78 0.96 -8.23 -15.41
C ASN A 78 1.46 -7.28 -14.34
N ALA A 79 0.58 -6.40 -13.86
CA ALA A 79 0.89 -5.36 -12.91
C ALA A 79 -0.15 -5.33 -11.79
N ILE A 80 0.31 -5.06 -10.59
CA ILE A 80 -0.50 -4.74 -9.43
C ILE A 80 0.16 -3.60 -8.67
N GLY A 81 -0.63 -2.73 -8.06
CA GLY A 81 -0.12 -1.77 -7.09
C GLY A 81 -1.21 -1.23 -6.20
N GLY A 82 -0.81 -0.45 -5.21
CA GLY A 82 -1.72 0.19 -4.31
C GLY A 82 -1.04 1.21 -3.41
N GLU A 83 -1.89 2.04 -2.82
CA GLU A 83 -1.54 3.07 -1.87
C GLU A 83 -2.42 2.91 -0.63
N PHE A 84 -1.81 3.05 0.53
CA PHE A 84 -2.48 3.00 1.81
C PHE A 84 -1.97 4.16 2.65
N GLU A 85 -2.85 5.11 2.94
CA GLU A 85 -2.58 6.29 3.76
C GLU A 85 -3.46 6.27 5.00
N GLN A 86 -2.85 6.49 6.15
CA GLN A 86 -3.54 6.81 7.39
C GLN A 86 -3.15 8.21 7.82
N ARG A 87 -4.12 9.09 8.05
CA ARG A 87 -3.87 10.49 8.34
C ARG A 87 -4.67 10.97 9.54
N ILE A 88 -3.97 11.70 10.41
CA ILE A 88 -4.55 12.45 11.52
C ILE A 88 -4.35 13.93 11.22
N ASP A 89 -5.45 14.68 11.18
CA ASP A 89 -5.46 16.13 11.03
C ASP A 89 -5.99 16.77 12.32
N SER A 90 -5.28 17.77 12.84
CA SER A 90 -5.72 18.62 13.94
C SER A 90 -5.92 20.04 13.42
N TYR A 91 -7.10 20.58 13.66
CA TYR A 91 -7.49 21.94 13.34
C TYR A 91 -7.71 22.68 14.66
N THR A 92 -6.92 23.72 14.89
CA THR A 92 -7.03 24.56 16.08
C THR A 92 -7.36 25.98 15.63
N PRO A 93 -8.61 26.44 15.86
CA PRO A 93 -8.95 27.84 15.60
C PRO A 93 -8.18 28.73 16.57
N SER A 94 -8.03 30.02 16.24
CA SER A 94 -7.48 31.04 17.16
C SER A 94 -5.96 31.07 17.39
N ILE A 95 -5.14 30.69 16.41
CA ILE A 95 -3.77 31.25 16.36
C ILE A 95 -3.88 32.49 15.49
N ASN A 96 -3.80 33.69 16.08
CA ASN A 96 -3.78 34.98 15.36
C ASN A 96 -2.53 35.12 14.49
N MET A 97 -2.38 34.25 13.49
CA MET A 97 -1.37 34.36 12.46
C MET A 97 -1.76 35.54 11.58
N PHE A 98 -0.88 36.54 11.54
CA PHE A 98 -1.08 37.77 10.75
C PHE A 98 -2.25 38.67 11.18
N ASN A 99 -2.67 38.64 12.46
CA ASN A 99 -3.75 39.48 13.01
C ASN A 99 -5.10 39.36 12.26
N LYS A 100 -5.38 38.19 11.66
CA LYS A 100 -6.66 37.91 11.00
C LYS A 100 -7.33 36.74 11.70
N GLU A 101 -8.49 37.00 12.31
CA GLU A 101 -9.34 36.02 13.02
C GLU A 101 -9.97 34.95 12.10
N ARG A 102 -9.56 34.87 10.83
CA ARG A 102 -10.12 33.95 9.82
C ARG A 102 -9.31 32.67 9.64
N TYR A 103 -8.09 32.62 10.17
CA TYR A 103 -7.16 31.53 9.92
C TYR A 103 -6.81 30.78 11.19
N GLY A 104 -6.99 29.46 11.17
CA GLY A 104 -6.56 28.56 12.23
C GLY A 104 -5.30 27.79 11.85
N LEU A 105 -4.68 27.13 12.84
CA LEU A 105 -3.55 26.22 12.63
C LEU A 105 -4.03 24.85 12.21
N LYS A 106 -3.37 24.26 11.21
CA LYS A 106 -3.53 22.86 10.83
C LYS A 106 -2.23 22.11 11.05
N LEU A 107 -2.31 21.00 11.77
CA LEU A 107 -1.23 20.01 11.91
C LEU A 107 -1.70 18.70 11.31
N SER A 108 -0.88 18.07 10.47
CA SER A 108 -1.16 16.76 9.90
C SER A 108 -0.02 15.80 10.15
N PHE A 109 -0.35 14.57 10.54
CA PHE A 109 0.55 13.44 10.47
C PHE A 109 -0.05 12.39 9.54
N SER A 110 0.71 11.87 8.59
CA SER A 110 0.27 10.69 7.84
C SER A 110 1.35 9.65 7.68
N ASP A 111 0.92 8.40 7.75
CA ASP A 111 1.72 7.21 7.48
C ASP A 111 1.26 6.64 6.14
N ASN A 112 2.21 6.47 5.20
CA ASN A 112 1.90 6.21 3.79
C ASN A 112 2.69 5.00 3.32
N HIS A 113 1.98 4.06 2.72
CA HIS A 113 2.54 2.86 2.11
C HIS A 113 2.18 2.85 0.64
N TYR A 114 3.17 2.60 -0.19
CA TYR A 114 3.02 2.39 -1.62
C TYR A 114 3.64 1.06 -1.98
N PHE A 115 2.95 0.27 -2.78
CA PHE A 115 3.51 -0.95 -3.35
C PHE A 115 3.15 -1.05 -4.82
N SER A 116 4.04 -1.64 -5.61
CA SER A 116 3.71 -2.07 -6.95
C SER A 116 4.58 -3.23 -7.36
N ALA A 117 4.05 -4.12 -8.17
CA ALA A 117 4.78 -5.23 -8.74
C ALA A 117 4.36 -5.47 -10.18
N ASN A 118 5.34 -5.83 -11.01
CA ASN A 118 5.15 -6.47 -12.30
C ASN A 118 5.62 -7.93 -12.21
N PHE A 119 4.95 -8.84 -12.87
CA PHE A 119 5.32 -10.26 -12.82
C PHE A 119 5.00 -10.97 -14.13
N SER A 120 5.83 -11.95 -14.48
CA SER A 120 5.54 -12.85 -15.59
C SER A 120 4.41 -13.81 -15.24
N THR A 121 3.71 -14.29 -16.27
CA THR A 121 2.67 -15.32 -16.09
C THR A 121 3.25 -16.59 -15.46
N ASP A 122 4.46 -16.97 -15.87
CA ASP A 122 5.13 -18.18 -15.42
C ASP A 122 5.56 -18.06 -13.95
N LEU A 123 5.97 -16.87 -13.50
CA LEU A 123 6.26 -16.63 -12.08
C LEU A 123 4.99 -16.80 -11.23
N PHE A 124 3.87 -16.22 -11.65
CA PHE A 124 2.59 -16.39 -10.95
C PHE A 124 2.18 -17.86 -10.90
N ASN A 125 2.22 -18.52 -12.05
CA ASN A 125 1.84 -19.92 -12.20
C ASN A 125 2.71 -20.83 -11.35
N THR A 126 4.02 -20.64 -11.36
CA THR A 126 4.96 -21.41 -10.53
C THR A 126 4.70 -21.16 -9.05
N ALA A 127 4.43 -19.92 -8.62
CA ALA A 127 4.13 -19.62 -7.22
C ALA A 127 2.79 -20.23 -6.74
N MET A 128 1.79 -20.32 -7.62
CA MET A 128 0.43 -20.72 -7.28
C MET A 128 0.11 -22.22 -7.48
N TYR A 129 0.81 -22.86 -8.42
CA TYR A 129 0.60 -24.26 -8.79
C TYR A 129 1.86 -25.12 -8.61
N GLY A 130 3.01 -24.51 -8.32
CA GLY A 130 4.29 -25.18 -8.35
C GLY A 130 4.78 -25.43 -9.77
N ASN A 131 5.84 -26.23 -9.88
CA ASN A 131 6.50 -26.55 -11.14
C ASN A 131 5.98 -27.84 -11.81
N SER A 132 5.16 -28.63 -11.11
CA SER A 132 4.70 -29.94 -11.62
C SER A 132 3.88 -29.88 -12.92
N PRO A 133 2.98 -28.89 -13.16
CA PRO A 133 2.25 -28.81 -14.42
C PRO A 133 3.14 -28.47 -15.63
N TYR A 134 4.36 -27.99 -15.39
CA TYR A 134 5.28 -27.42 -16.38
C TYR A 134 6.51 -28.30 -16.63
N ILE A 135 6.38 -29.61 -16.40
CA ILE A 135 7.47 -30.56 -16.63
C ILE A 135 7.82 -30.59 -18.12
N GLY A 136 9.11 -30.41 -18.43
CA GLY A 136 9.63 -30.32 -19.80
C GLY A 136 9.51 -28.93 -20.42
N GLU A 137 8.93 -27.95 -19.71
CA GLU A 137 8.79 -26.57 -20.16
C GLU A 137 9.72 -25.65 -19.35
N THR A 138 10.36 -24.71 -20.04
CA THR A 138 11.12 -23.64 -19.38
C THR A 138 10.16 -22.53 -18.97
N GLN A 139 10.05 -22.29 -17.67
CA GLN A 139 9.31 -21.19 -17.08
C GLN A 139 10.19 -19.94 -17.05
N ASP A 140 9.72 -18.84 -17.63
CA ASP A 140 10.47 -17.59 -17.73
C ASP A 140 10.01 -16.56 -16.68
N PHE A 141 10.89 -16.22 -15.74
CA PHE A 141 10.62 -15.27 -14.67
C PHE A 141 11.10 -13.85 -14.98
N THR A 142 11.60 -13.61 -16.20
CA THR A 142 12.09 -12.31 -16.66
C THR A 142 11.03 -11.22 -16.55
N PHE A 143 11.48 -9.98 -16.32
CA PHE A 143 10.64 -8.78 -16.16
C PHE A 143 9.77 -8.76 -14.89
N SER A 144 10.04 -9.65 -13.94
CA SER A 144 9.38 -9.61 -12.65
C SER A 144 10.06 -8.58 -11.76
N HIS A 145 9.30 -7.63 -11.25
CA HIS A 145 9.77 -6.52 -10.43
C HIS A 145 8.78 -6.29 -9.29
N ALA A 146 9.29 -6.00 -8.10
CA ALA A 146 8.47 -5.59 -6.98
C ALA A 146 9.15 -4.40 -6.29
N GLN A 147 8.35 -3.41 -5.94
CA GLN A 147 8.78 -2.27 -5.14
C GLN A 147 7.77 -1.97 -4.05
N TYR A 148 8.31 -1.51 -2.93
CA TYR A 148 7.56 -1.06 -1.77
C TYR A 148 8.25 0.18 -1.20
N LEU A 149 7.45 1.19 -0.90
CA LEU A 149 7.90 2.44 -0.31
C LEU A 149 7.00 2.78 0.89
N HIS A 150 7.63 3.10 2.01
CA HIS A 150 7.00 3.59 3.22
C HIS A 150 7.60 4.95 3.57
N TYR A 151 6.74 5.91 3.87
CA TYR A 151 7.15 7.23 4.33
C TYR A 151 6.10 7.86 5.23
N GLN A 152 6.57 8.75 6.09
CA GLN A 152 5.75 9.53 7.00
C GLN A 152 5.78 11.00 6.60
N LYS A 153 4.62 11.65 6.64
CA LYS A 153 4.49 13.09 6.39
C LYS A 153 4.10 13.78 7.68
N PHE A 154 4.91 14.74 8.12
CA PHE A 154 4.52 15.71 9.14
C PHE A 154 4.28 17.06 8.47
N SER A 155 3.09 17.64 8.62
CA SER A 155 2.73 18.87 7.95
C SER A 155 2.25 19.92 8.94
N VAL A 156 2.65 21.16 8.70
CA VAL A 156 2.22 22.33 9.45
C VAL A 156 1.69 23.36 8.46
N GLY A 157 0.55 23.95 8.76
CA GLY A 157 -0.06 24.93 7.88
C GLY A 157 -1.17 25.71 8.54
N PHE A 158 -1.91 26.42 7.72
CA PHE A 158 -3.08 27.19 8.14
C PHE A 158 -4.28 26.81 7.30
N TYR A 159 -5.46 26.98 7.88
CA TYR A 159 -6.74 26.75 7.20
C TYR A 159 -7.67 27.93 7.40
N ASP A 160 -8.58 28.13 6.46
CA ASP A 160 -9.65 29.10 6.55
C ASP A 160 -10.80 28.52 7.37
N GLU A 161 -11.16 29.17 8.47
CA GLU A 161 -12.19 28.69 9.41
C GLU A 161 -13.60 28.62 8.77
N SER A 162 -13.83 29.36 7.68
CA SER A 162 -15.14 29.39 7.01
C SER A 162 -15.43 28.22 6.09
N ASN A 163 -14.40 27.60 5.51
CA ASN A 163 -14.57 26.55 4.49
C ASN A 163 -13.55 25.41 4.58
N LEU A 164 -12.68 25.41 5.59
CA LEU A 164 -11.61 24.43 5.85
C LEU A 164 -10.57 24.28 4.72
N SER A 165 -10.54 25.20 3.76
CA SER A 165 -9.46 25.26 2.76
C SER A 165 -8.14 25.47 3.47
N SER A 166 -7.12 24.68 3.14
CA SER A 166 -5.84 24.69 3.87
C SER A 166 -4.64 24.71 2.94
N ILE A 167 -3.57 25.36 3.41
CA ILE A 167 -2.24 25.32 2.80
C ILE A 167 -1.30 24.79 3.88
N GLN A 168 -0.51 23.77 3.54
CA GLN A 168 0.42 23.14 4.46
C GLN A 168 1.79 22.95 3.82
N LEU A 169 2.83 23.08 4.64
CA LEU A 169 4.18 22.65 4.32
C LEU A 169 4.41 21.29 4.98
N SER A 170 4.81 20.30 4.19
CA SER A 170 5.03 18.93 4.65
C SER A 170 6.52 18.59 4.64
N TYR A 171 7.01 18.07 5.75
CA TYR A 171 8.26 17.33 5.83
C TYR A 171 7.99 15.85 5.58
N VAL A 172 8.69 15.26 4.61
CA VAL A 172 8.55 13.85 4.23
C VAL A 172 9.76 13.08 4.70
N ALA A 173 9.56 12.15 5.64
CA ALA A 173 10.58 11.24 6.12
C ALA A 173 10.38 9.88 5.46
N GLY A 174 11.27 9.52 4.53
CA GLY A 174 11.32 8.18 3.96
C GLY A 174 11.90 7.20 4.98
N SER A 175 11.19 6.11 5.25
CA SER A 175 11.56 5.13 6.28
C SER A 175 12.01 3.81 5.67
N LYS A 176 11.29 3.29 4.66
CA LYS A 176 11.63 2.00 4.04
C LYS A 176 11.36 2.01 2.54
N GLY A 177 12.38 1.71 1.76
CA GLY A 177 12.29 1.33 0.36
C GLY A 177 12.80 -0.10 0.19
N LEU A 178 12.03 -0.94 -0.47
CA LEU A 178 12.43 -2.26 -0.93
C LEU A 178 12.18 -2.30 -2.43
N GLU A 179 13.17 -2.73 -3.19
CA GLU A 179 13.05 -2.99 -4.61
C GLU A 179 13.74 -4.31 -4.93
N PHE A 180 13.09 -5.11 -5.76
CA PHE A 180 13.62 -6.38 -6.24
C PHE A 180 13.23 -6.57 -7.70
N GLY A 181 14.15 -7.01 -8.52
CA GLY A 181 13.93 -7.31 -9.93
C GLY A 181 14.63 -8.58 -10.36
N LEU A 182 13.93 -9.41 -11.13
CA LEU A 182 14.46 -10.55 -11.86
C LEU A 182 14.71 -10.13 -13.31
N SER A 183 15.92 -10.39 -13.78
CA SER A 183 16.30 -10.25 -15.19
C SER A 183 16.29 -11.64 -15.84
N GLU A 184 17.42 -12.15 -16.30
CA GLU A 184 17.56 -13.45 -16.95
C GLU A 184 17.38 -14.58 -15.92
N SER A 185 16.11 -14.94 -15.66
CA SER A 185 15.73 -15.92 -14.65
C SER A 185 14.76 -16.93 -15.23
N SER A 186 15.06 -18.22 -15.08
CA SER A 186 14.23 -19.30 -15.58
C SER A 186 14.28 -20.54 -14.68
N LEU A 187 13.25 -21.37 -14.81
CA LEU A 187 13.17 -22.67 -14.16
C LEU A 187 12.78 -23.73 -15.19
N LEU A 188 13.52 -24.83 -15.23
CA LEU A 188 13.21 -25.99 -16.07
C LEU A 188 13.13 -27.24 -15.20
N SER A 189 11.96 -27.85 -15.15
CA SER A 189 11.81 -29.18 -14.54
C SER A 189 12.00 -30.23 -15.63
N ARG A 190 13.04 -31.07 -15.52
CA ARG A 190 13.33 -32.06 -16.57
C ARG A 190 12.25 -33.14 -16.65
N SER A 191 12.00 -33.63 -17.85
CA SER A 191 11.04 -34.72 -18.10
C SER A 191 11.42 -36.06 -17.45
N THR A 192 12.69 -36.21 -17.04
CA THR A 192 13.21 -37.33 -16.26
C THR A 192 12.76 -37.31 -14.78
N LEU A 193 12.15 -36.22 -14.32
CA LEU A 193 11.64 -36.00 -12.95
C LEU A 193 12.68 -36.09 -11.83
N ASP A 194 13.97 -36.10 -12.18
CA ASP A 194 15.09 -36.23 -11.24
C ASP A 194 15.85 -34.91 -11.02
N THR A 195 15.63 -33.92 -11.88
CA THR A 195 16.43 -32.69 -11.94
C THR A 195 15.55 -31.47 -12.17
N ILE A 196 15.85 -30.39 -11.46
CA ILE A 196 15.30 -29.05 -11.70
C ILE A 196 16.49 -28.13 -11.94
N ASP A 197 16.54 -27.51 -13.11
CA ASP A 197 17.51 -26.49 -13.46
C ASP A 197 16.91 -25.12 -13.12
N VAL A 198 17.67 -24.32 -12.36
CA VAL A 198 17.23 -23.00 -11.90
C VAL A 198 18.33 -21.99 -12.21
N ASP A 199 18.01 -21.03 -13.07
CA ASP A 199 18.84 -19.87 -13.34
C ASP A 199 18.14 -18.66 -12.73
N LEU A 200 18.78 -17.98 -11.78
CA LEU A 200 18.22 -16.79 -11.14
C LEU A 200 19.23 -15.67 -11.19
N THR A 201 18.91 -14.66 -11.99
CA THR A 201 19.65 -13.41 -12.06
C THR A 201 18.73 -12.28 -11.65
N GLY A 202 19.13 -11.52 -10.64
CA GLY A 202 18.34 -10.41 -10.14
C GLY A 202 19.16 -9.38 -9.38
N ALA A 203 18.55 -8.23 -9.17
CA ALA A 203 19.09 -7.15 -8.36
C ALA A 203 18.04 -6.71 -7.36
N GLY A 204 18.49 -6.23 -6.20
CA GLY A 204 17.61 -5.68 -5.21
C GLY A 204 18.28 -4.58 -4.42
N PHE A 205 17.47 -3.66 -3.96
CA PHE A 205 17.85 -2.60 -3.06
C PHE A 205 16.92 -2.61 -1.86
N MET A 206 17.49 -2.45 -0.68
CA MET A 206 16.74 -2.25 0.54
C MET A 206 17.37 -1.11 1.30
N THR A 207 16.59 -0.11 1.67
CA THR A 207 17.05 0.91 2.62
C THR A 207 17.05 0.31 4.00
N ASP A 208 18.19 0.33 4.66
CA ASP A 208 18.28 0.02 6.09
C ASP A 208 18.38 1.34 6.85
N THR A 209 17.24 2.00 7.07
CA THR A 209 17.17 3.15 7.97
C THR A 209 15.91 3.07 8.84
N LEU A 210 16.13 2.59 10.07
CA LEU A 210 15.45 3.16 11.23
C LEU A 210 15.96 4.60 11.42
N GLY A 211 15.08 5.60 11.32
CA GLY A 211 15.42 6.93 11.83
C GLY A 211 14.33 7.99 11.62
N PRO A 212 14.02 8.82 12.64
CA PRO A 212 14.63 8.89 13.97
C PRO A 212 14.12 7.83 14.97
#